data_AF-A0A7K2W787-F1
#
_entry.id   AF-A0A7K2W787-F1
#
_cell.length_a   1.000
_cell.length_b   1.000
_cell.length_c   1.000
_cell.angle_alpha   90.00
_cell.angle_beta   90.00
_cell.angle_gamma   90.00
#
_symmetry.space_group_name_H-M   'P 1'
#
loop_
_entity.id
_entity.type
_entity.pdbx_description
1 polymer ?
#
loop_
_entity_poly.entity_id
_entity_poly.type
_entity_poly.pdbx_seq_one_letter_code
_entity_poly.pdbx_strand_id
1 'polypeptide(L)'
;MNTSRVAIEKEGTVADIWVLTQPTDGSKKRGFIRADVITSVSGDTDGVLAVRSDTQDLVSLAAAVTPAGNRKPLPAGFHVHFLQTLDEIQRDNSVLAKAVMARWVINQEEWQWAVEDIEDLAPRDF
;
A
#
# COMPACT_ATOMS: atom_id res chain seq x y z
N MET A 1 5.57 41.31 21.93
CA MET A 1 5.95 40.34 20.88
C MET A 1 5.51 38.97 21.35
N ASN A 2 4.43 38.43 20.79
CA ASN A 2 3.99 37.07 21.09
C ASN A 2 3.54 36.45 19.76
N THR A 3 4.49 35.96 18.98
CA THR A 3 4.20 35.13 17.81
C THR A 3 3.94 33.73 18.32
N SER A 4 2.68 33.46 18.66
CA SER A 4 2.17 32.10 18.79
C SER A 4 2.56 31.36 17.51
N ARG A 5 3.50 30.42 17.60
CA ARG A 5 3.74 29.43 16.56
C ARG A 5 2.44 28.66 16.42
N VAL A 6 1.67 28.98 15.39
CA VAL A 6 0.63 28.09 14.88
C VAL A 6 1.33 26.77 14.63
N ALA A 7 1.00 25.76 15.43
CA ALA A 7 1.34 24.39 15.07
C ALA A 7 0.66 24.17 13.73
N ILE A 8 1.45 24.13 12.66
CA ILE A 8 0.96 23.62 11.38
C ILE A 8 0.63 22.16 11.70
N GLU A 9 -0.66 21.88 11.89
CA GLU A 9 -1.18 20.53 11.83
C GLU A 9 -0.60 19.94 10.55
N LYS A 10 0.26 18.93 10.69
CA LYS A 10 0.93 18.31 9.54
C LYS A 10 -0.18 17.78 8.64
N GLU A 11 -0.45 18.52 7.57
CA GLU A 11 -1.17 17.99 6.41
C GLU A 11 -0.55 16.63 6.11
N GLY A 12 -1.40 15.60 6.04
CA GLY A 12 -1.08 14.21 5.84
C GLY A 12 -0.02 14.08 4.77
N THR A 13 1.20 13.83 5.23
CA THR A 13 2.32 13.63 4.33
C THR A 13 2.18 12.23 3.76
N VAL A 14 2.71 11.96 2.56
CA VAL A 14 2.81 10.58 2.00
C VAL A 14 3.45 9.63 3.02
N ALA A 15 4.31 10.17 3.89
CA ALA A 15 4.88 9.43 4.99
C ALA A 15 3.75 8.76 5.82
N ASP A 16 2.66 9.43 6.13
CA ASP A 16 1.59 8.87 6.95
C ASP A 16 0.82 7.71 6.29
N ILE A 17 1.04 7.46 4.99
CA ILE A 17 0.48 6.33 4.26
C ILE A 17 1.42 5.12 4.37
N TRP A 18 0.86 3.97 4.74
CA TRP A 18 1.53 2.68 4.80
C TRP A 18 1.03 1.77 3.68
N VAL A 19 1.89 0.88 3.20
CA VAL A 19 1.56 -0.08 2.15
C VAL A 19 1.83 -1.48 2.66
N LEU A 20 0.82 -2.34 2.61
CA LEU A 20 0.95 -3.74 2.97
C LEU A 20 1.72 -4.49 1.86
N THR A 21 2.83 -5.10 2.25
CA THR A 21 3.63 -5.98 1.38
C THR A 21 3.05 -7.38 1.33
N GLN A 22 3.13 -8.00 0.16
CA GLN A 22 2.71 -9.38 -0.08
C GLN A 22 3.96 -10.23 -0.34
N PRO A 23 4.38 -11.08 0.61
CA PRO A 23 5.53 -11.94 0.40
C PRO A 23 5.24 -12.95 -0.71
N THR A 24 6.15 -13.05 -1.67
CA THR A 24 6.10 -14.05 -2.76
C THR A 24 6.63 -15.42 -2.33
N ASP A 25 7.32 -15.48 -1.19
CA ASP A 25 7.82 -16.68 -0.56
C ASP A 25 7.11 -16.86 0.79
N GLY A 26 6.50 -18.04 1.00
CA GLY A 26 5.77 -18.39 2.23
C GLY A 26 6.62 -18.39 3.50
N SER A 27 7.96 -18.28 3.37
CA SER A 27 8.88 -18.08 4.49
C SER A 27 8.88 -16.65 5.04
N LYS A 28 8.45 -15.66 4.25
CA LYS A 28 8.43 -14.25 4.63
C LYS A 28 7.06 -13.87 5.18
N LYS A 29 7.05 -13.12 6.29
CA LYS A 29 5.81 -12.52 6.81
C LYS A 29 5.43 -11.31 5.96
N ARG A 30 4.11 -11.07 5.85
CA ARG A 30 3.58 -9.77 5.43
C ARG A 30 4.12 -8.69 6.37
N GLY A 31 4.36 -7.51 5.83
CA GLY A 31 4.79 -6.35 6.59
C GLY A 31 4.34 -5.05 5.94
N PHE A 32 4.62 -3.93 6.57
CA PHE A 32 4.27 -2.61 6.04
C PHE A 32 5.53 -1.84 5.68
N ILE A 33 5.43 -1.05 4.62
CA ILE A 33 6.42 -0.04 4.27
C ILE A 33 5.73 1.31 4.20
N ARG A 34 6.47 2.39 4.45
CA ARG A 34 5.95 3.75 4.26
C ARG A 34 5.84 4.05 2.77
N ALA A 35 4.83 4.78 2.34
CA ALA A 35 4.68 5.11 0.93
C ALA A 35 5.76 6.08 0.43
N ASP A 36 6.31 6.94 1.30
CA ASP A 36 7.33 7.94 0.95
C ASP A 36 8.70 7.33 0.63
N VAL A 37 8.94 6.07 1.03
CA VAL A 37 10.16 5.34 0.64
C VAL A 37 10.04 4.62 -0.70
N ILE A 38 8.87 4.62 -1.34
CA ILE A 38 8.66 3.99 -2.65
C ILE A 38 9.17 4.94 -3.75
N THR A 39 10.19 4.50 -4.49
CA THR A 39 10.77 5.31 -5.58
C THR A 39 10.21 4.96 -6.95
N SER A 40 9.79 3.72 -7.13
CA SER A 40 9.19 3.23 -8.36
C SER A 40 8.33 2.01 -8.08
N VAL A 41 7.32 1.82 -8.91
CA VAL A 41 6.43 0.66 -8.89
C VAL A 41 6.36 0.11 -10.31
N SER A 42 6.50 -1.21 -10.43
CA SER A 42 6.32 -1.93 -11.67
C SER A 42 5.41 -3.13 -11.44
N GLY A 43 4.75 -3.61 -12.48
CA GLY A 43 3.93 -4.80 -12.36
C GLY A 43 3.59 -5.42 -13.69
N ASP A 44 3.36 -6.72 -13.64
CA ASP A 44 2.95 -7.57 -14.75
C ASP A 44 1.74 -8.42 -14.35
N THR A 45 1.46 -9.49 -15.08
CA THR A 45 0.34 -10.39 -14.80
C THR A 45 0.54 -11.21 -13.52
N ASP A 46 1.77 -11.32 -13.02
CA ASP A 46 2.18 -12.21 -11.94
C ASP A 46 2.33 -11.48 -10.60
N GLY A 47 2.65 -10.18 -10.63
CA GLY A 47 2.66 -9.36 -9.43
C GLY A 47 2.97 -7.88 -9.64
N VAL A 48 2.94 -7.15 -8.53
CA VAL A 48 3.39 -5.76 -8.43
C VAL A 48 4.58 -5.71 -7.47
N LEU A 49 5.64 -5.03 -7.90
CA LEU A 49 6.87 -4.82 -7.16
C LEU A 49 7.11 -3.32 -6.94
N ALA A 50 7.72 -2.98 -5.82
CA ALA A 50 8.20 -1.64 -5.52
C ALA A 50 9.69 -1.66 -5.17
N VAL A 51 10.40 -0.60 -5.60
CA VAL A 51 11.78 -0.33 -5.18
C VAL A 51 11.76 0.65 -4.03
N ARG A 52 12.46 0.30 -2.95
CA ARG A 52 12.59 1.16 -1.77
C ARG A 52 13.82 2.06 -1.84
N SER A 53 13.70 3.33 -1.43
CA SER A 53 14.84 4.25 -1.34
C SER A 53 15.76 3.96 -0.17
N ASP A 54 15.21 3.48 0.94
CA ASP A 54 15.92 3.32 2.22
C ASP A 54 16.85 2.10 2.24
N THR A 55 16.43 0.99 1.62
CA THR A 55 17.24 -0.23 1.55
C THR A 55 17.70 -0.60 0.13
N GLN A 56 17.17 0.06 -0.91
CA GLN A 56 17.37 -0.33 -2.33
C GLN A 56 16.86 -1.74 -2.67
N ASP A 57 16.04 -2.35 -1.81
CA ASP A 57 15.46 -3.66 -2.06
C ASP A 57 14.18 -3.58 -2.90
N LEU A 58 13.89 -4.69 -3.58
CA LEU A 58 12.60 -4.97 -4.19
C LEU A 58 11.67 -5.65 -3.18
N VAL A 59 10.46 -5.13 -3.08
CA VAL A 59 9.39 -5.71 -2.26
C VAL A 59 8.16 -5.95 -3.12
N SER A 60 7.48 -7.07 -2.90
CA SER A 60 6.23 -7.35 -3.59
C SER A 60 5.06 -6.72 -2.84
N LEU A 61 4.22 -6.01 -3.58
CA LEU A 61 3.01 -5.35 -3.10
C LEU A 61 1.76 -6.18 -3.38
N ALA A 62 1.77 -6.95 -4.47
CA ALA A 62 0.69 -7.86 -4.86
C ALA A 62 1.25 -9.08 -5.61
N ALA A 63 0.57 -10.22 -5.48
CA ALA A 63 0.88 -11.46 -6.19
C ALA A 63 -0.39 -12.03 -6.83
N ALA A 64 -0.26 -12.68 -7.99
CA ALA A 64 -1.35 -13.23 -8.80
C ALA A 64 -2.00 -14.49 -8.20
N VAL A 65 -2.37 -14.44 -6.92
CA VAL A 65 -2.87 -15.58 -6.16
C VAL A 65 -4.10 -15.18 -5.36
N THR A 66 -5.19 -15.90 -5.55
CA THR A 66 -6.44 -15.73 -4.79
C THR A 66 -6.26 -16.16 -3.34
N PRO A 67 -7.15 -15.76 -2.42
CA PRO A 67 -7.11 -16.21 -1.02
C PRO A 67 -7.13 -17.74 -0.84
N ALA A 68 -7.71 -18.47 -1.80
CA ALA A 68 -7.74 -19.93 -1.83
C ALA A 68 -6.45 -20.57 -2.38
N GLY A 69 -5.43 -19.78 -2.74
CA GLY A 69 -4.16 -20.26 -3.29
C GLY A 69 -4.15 -20.51 -4.80
N ASN A 70 -5.26 -20.24 -5.50
CA ASN A 70 -5.33 -20.42 -6.96
C ASN A 70 -4.69 -19.24 -7.69
N ARG A 71 -3.93 -19.53 -8.75
CA ARG A 71 -3.33 -18.49 -9.60
C ARG A 71 -4.41 -17.76 -10.39
N LYS A 72 -4.41 -16.43 -10.33
CA LYS A 72 -5.31 -15.55 -11.07
C LYS A 72 -4.56 -14.27 -11.47
N PRO A 73 -4.37 -14.01 -12.77
CA PRO A 73 -3.58 -12.88 -13.25
C PRO A 73 -4.08 -11.54 -12.72
N LEU A 74 -3.15 -10.62 -12.46
CA LEU A 74 -3.51 -9.24 -12.18
C LEU A 74 -3.98 -8.55 -13.47
N PRO A 75 -4.90 -7.57 -13.39
CA PRO A 75 -5.30 -6.78 -14.54
C PRO A 75 -4.12 -5.98 -15.10
N ALA A 76 -4.14 -5.75 -16.41
CA ALA A 76 -3.17 -4.85 -17.03
C ALA A 76 -3.26 -3.45 -16.40
N GLY A 77 -2.12 -2.85 -16.08
CA GLY A 77 -2.07 -1.52 -15.46
C GLY A 77 -2.43 -1.48 -13.97
N PHE A 78 -2.54 -2.62 -13.28
CA PHE A 78 -2.86 -2.65 -11.85
C PHE A 78 -1.86 -1.87 -10.97
N HIS A 79 -0.58 -1.84 -11.37
CA HIS A 79 0.45 -1.02 -10.72
C HIS A 79 0.27 0.49 -10.99
N VAL A 80 -0.35 0.89 -12.10
CA VAL A 80 -0.69 2.29 -12.38
C VAL A 80 -1.85 2.71 -11.49
N HIS A 81 -2.85 1.85 -11.34
CA HIS A 81 -3.97 2.10 -10.44
C HIS A 81 -3.51 2.27 -8.99
N PHE A 82 -2.54 1.47 -8.54
CA PHE A 82 -1.89 1.65 -7.23
C PHE A 82 -1.36 3.09 -7.02
N LEU A 83 -0.64 3.63 -8.01
CA LEU A 83 -0.08 4.97 -7.91
C LEU A 83 -1.18 6.04 -7.87
N GLN A 84 -2.28 5.83 -8.62
CA GLN A 84 -3.46 6.70 -8.56
C GLN A 84 -4.10 6.66 -7.17
N THR A 85 -4.27 5.48 -6.59
CA THR A 85 -4.79 5.31 -5.23
C THR A 85 -3.93 6.04 -4.20
N LEU A 86 -2.59 5.95 -4.29
CA LEU A 86 -1.71 6.70 -3.39
C LEU A 86 -1.88 8.22 -3.52
N ASP A 87 -1.97 8.74 -4.74
CA ASP A 87 -2.18 10.16 -5.04
C ASP A 87 -3.55 10.65 -4.55
N GLU A 88 -4.60 9.83 -4.70
CA GLU A 88 -5.95 10.11 -4.18
C GLU A 88 -5.96 10.20 -2.64
N ILE A 89 -5.39 9.22 -1.94
CA ILE A 89 -5.31 9.24 -0.46
C ILE A 89 -4.53 10.46 0.03
N GLN A 90 -3.42 10.77 -0.63
CA GLN A 90 -2.62 11.94 -0.27
C GLN A 90 -3.43 13.24 -0.42
N ARG A 91 -4.27 13.35 -1.45
CA ARG A 91 -5.14 14.52 -1.66
C ARG A 91 -6.30 14.59 -0.67
N ASP A 92 -6.90 13.45 -0.35
CA ASP A 92 -8.06 13.39 0.54
C ASP A 92 -7.68 13.78 1.98
N ASN A 93 -6.42 13.58 2.38
CA ASN A 93 -5.85 14.07 3.65
C ASN A 93 -6.68 13.66 4.90
N SER A 94 -7.47 12.59 4.77
CA SER A 94 -8.32 12.07 5.84
C SER A 94 -7.50 11.22 6.79
N VAL A 95 -7.69 11.41 8.09
CA VAL A 95 -6.94 10.70 9.13
C VAL A 95 -7.43 9.25 9.29
N LEU A 96 -8.61 8.92 8.75
CA LEU A 96 -9.37 7.70 9.03
C LEU A 96 -8.96 6.44 8.25
N ALA A 97 -8.07 6.54 7.26
CA ALA A 97 -7.59 5.36 6.55
C ALA A 97 -6.24 5.68 5.92
N LYS A 98 -5.19 4.97 6.38
CA LYS A 98 -3.80 5.28 6.03
C LYS A 98 -3.02 4.10 5.50
N ALA A 99 -3.60 2.90 5.43
CA ALA A 99 -2.92 1.73 4.89
C ALA A 99 -3.53 1.30 3.55
N VAL A 100 -2.69 1.07 2.55
CA VAL A 100 -3.08 0.54 1.24
C VAL A 100 -2.70 -0.92 1.15
N MET A 101 -3.65 -1.76 0.75
CA MET A 101 -3.43 -3.19 0.53
C MET A 101 -4.05 -3.67 -0.78
N ALA A 102 -3.40 -4.63 -1.43
CA ALA A 102 -4.03 -5.37 -2.53
C ALA A 102 -4.81 -6.55 -1.98
N ARG A 103 -6.02 -6.76 -2.50
CA ARG A 103 -6.80 -7.97 -2.24
C ARG A 103 -7.67 -8.38 -3.41
N TRP A 104 -7.98 -9.66 -3.43
CA TRP A 104 -9.04 -10.21 -4.27
C TRP A 104 -10.40 -9.98 -3.60
N VAL A 105 -11.36 -9.42 -4.33
CA VAL A 105 -12.73 -9.23 -3.87
C VAL A 105 -13.56 -10.42 -4.28
N ILE A 106 -13.90 -11.28 -3.31
CA ILE A 106 -14.60 -12.53 -3.61
C ILE A 106 -15.97 -12.26 -4.25
N ASN A 107 -16.72 -11.25 -3.78
CA ASN A 107 -18.07 -10.97 -4.28
C ASN A 107 -18.10 -10.37 -5.70
N GLN A 108 -17.00 -9.80 -6.16
CA GLN A 108 -16.88 -9.15 -7.47
C GLN A 108 -15.96 -9.92 -8.42
N GLU A 109 -15.29 -10.97 -7.92
CA GLU A 109 -14.27 -11.75 -8.66
C GLU A 109 -13.20 -10.87 -9.34
N GLU A 110 -12.78 -9.79 -8.66
CA GLU A 110 -11.81 -8.84 -9.20
C GLU A 110 -10.70 -8.48 -8.19
N TRP A 111 -9.59 -7.95 -8.71
CA TRP A 111 -8.49 -7.40 -7.91
C TRP A 111 -8.79 -5.94 -7.58
N GLN A 112 -8.57 -5.53 -6.32
CA GLN A 112 -8.63 -4.13 -5.93
C GLN A 112 -7.47 -3.75 -5.00
N TRP A 113 -7.06 -2.48 -5.07
CA TRP A 113 -6.38 -1.82 -3.96
C TRP A 113 -7.45 -1.27 -3.02
N ALA A 114 -7.32 -1.55 -1.74
CA ALA A 114 -8.21 -1.06 -0.70
C ALA A 114 -7.41 -0.19 0.27
N VAL A 115 -8.07 0.84 0.79
CA VAL A 115 -7.56 1.71 1.85
C VAL A 115 -8.26 1.32 3.14
N GLU A 116 -7.49 0.95 4.16
CA GLU A 116 -8.00 0.52 5.46
C GLU A 116 -7.17 1.16 6.58
N ASP A 117 -7.69 1.12 7.80
CA ASP A 117 -6.94 1.53 8.97
C ASP A 117 -5.82 0.52 9.25
N ILE A 118 -4.64 1.04 9.59
CA ILE A 118 -3.49 0.17 9.87
C ILE A 118 -3.74 -0.69 11.13
N GLU A 119 -4.48 -0.15 12.09
CA GLU A 119 -4.89 -0.85 13.32
C GLU A 119 -5.79 -2.06 13.00
N ASP A 120 -6.63 -1.99 11.98
CA ASP A 120 -7.47 -3.11 11.54
C ASP A 120 -6.65 -4.21 10.86
N LEU A 121 -5.61 -3.82 10.12
CA LEU A 121 -4.76 -4.76 9.37
C LEU A 121 -3.66 -5.42 10.22
N ALA A 122 -3.15 -4.71 11.22
CA ALA A 122 -2.11 -5.21 12.13
C ALA A 122 -2.36 -4.79 13.58
N PRO A 123 -3.41 -5.35 14.23
CA PRO A 123 -3.82 -4.92 15.58
C PRO A 123 -2.81 -5.22 16.69
N ARG A 124 -1.72 -5.95 16.39
CA ARG A 124 -0.70 -6.35 17.37
C ARG A 124 0.55 -5.50 17.34
N ASP A 125 0.71 -4.66 16.32
CA ASP A 125 1.93 -3.90 16.05
C ASP A 125 1.78 -2.41 16.42
N PHE A 126 0.61 -1.99 16.93
CA PHE A 126 0.24 -0.65 17.38
C PHE A 126 -0.44 -0.73 18.75
#